data_AF-A0A534FDL4-F1
#
_entry.id   AF-A0A534FDL4-F1
#
_cell.length_a   1.000
_cell.length_b   1.000
_cell.length_c   1.000
_cell.angle_alpha   90.00
_cell.angle_beta   90.00
_cell.angle_gamma   90.00
#
_symmetry.space_group_name_H-M   'P 1'
#
loop_
_entity.id
_entity.type
_entity.pdbx_description
1 polymer ?
#
loop_
_entity_poly.entity_id
_entity_poly.type
_entity_poly.pdbx_seq_one_letter_code
_entity_poly.pdbx_strand_id
1 'polypeptide(L)'
;FGLPGLIDLHTHITYSWDGQPGTEPRAQRQRQRPAAMVFLAQDNARRTLETGVTTVRDLNASNETDLTMRDLIAMGEMIGPRMFVSGQGLSSAQTTSLEAGRRTVEERVKAGVDWIKVFGSRGSYDSVDTTQTVSFEEMKSIVDAAHVLNRKVAIHSYGASGVKDAVLAGADSV
;
A
#
# COMPACT_ATOMS: atom_id res chain seq x y z
N PHE A 1 -28.79 9.94 -16.18
CA PHE A 1 -27.37 9.94 -16.55
C PHE A 1 -26.65 8.89 -15.74
N GLY A 2 -25.75 8.10 -16.34
CA GLY A 2 -24.89 7.15 -15.62
C GLY A 2 -23.43 7.52 -15.88
N LEU A 3 -22.62 7.59 -14.82
CA LEU A 3 -21.17 7.77 -14.92
C LEU A 3 -20.48 6.43 -14.61
N PRO A 4 -19.28 6.18 -15.18
CA PRO A 4 -18.42 5.11 -14.70
C PRO A 4 -18.09 5.31 -13.21
N GLY A 5 -17.86 4.21 -12.49
CA GLY A 5 -17.43 4.29 -11.09
C GLY A 5 -16.04 4.92 -10.98
N LEU A 6 -15.83 5.70 -9.92
CA LEU A 6 -14.55 6.37 -9.65
C LEU A 6 -13.49 5.34 -9.24
N ILE A 7 -12.22 5.71 -9.43
CA ILE A 7 -11.05 4.90 -9.08
C ILE A 7 -10.15 5.73 -8.18
N ASP A 8 -9.77 5.18 -7.02
CA ASP A 8 -8.77 5.77 -6.14
C ASP A 8 -7.47 4.94 -6.22
N LEU A 9 -6.35 5.61 -6.50
CA LEU A 9 -5.06 4.95 -6.71
C LEU A 9 -4.16 4.96 -5.47
N HIS A 10 -4.58 5.54 -4.34
CA HIS A 10 -3.75 5.57 -3.14
C HIS A 10 -4.61 5.57 -1.87
N THR A 11 -4.98 4.38 -1.41
CA THR A 11 -5.75 4.20 -0.17
C THR A 11 -4.98 3.45 0.91
N HIS A 12 -5.54 3.53 2.12
CA HIS A 12 -5.21 2.69 3.27
C HIS A 12 -6.50 2.19 3.93
N ILE A 13 -7.29 1.38 3.21
CA ILE A 13 -8.62 0.88 3.62
C ILE A 13 -8.56 0.14 4.96
N THR A 14 -7.48 -0.60 5.19
CA THR A 14 -7.30 -1.44 6.40
C THR A 14 -7.08 -0.64 7.68
N TYR A 15 -6.88 0.67 7.61
CA TYR A 15 -6.66 1.50 8.79
C TYR A 15 -7.99 1.87 9.42
N SER A 16 -8.24 1.34 10.62
CA SER A 16 -9.41 1.69 11.41
C SER A 16 -9.04 2.55 12.61
N TRP A 17 -10.01 3.34 13.07
CA TRP A 17 -9.91 4.17 14.27
C TRP A 17 -11.23 4.07 15.04
N ASP A 18 -11.16 3.80 16.34
CA ASP A 18 -12.34 3.66 17.21
C ASP A 18 -13.10 4.98 17.47
N GLY A 19 -12.54 6.12 17.08
CA GLY A 19 -13.15 7.45 17.21
C GLY A 19 -13.29 7.93 18.66
N GLN A 20 -12.69 7.23 19.64
CA GLN A 20 -12.86 7.57 21.05
C GLN A 20 -12.08 8.85 21.39
N PRO A 21 -12.63 9.74 22.24
CA PRO A 21 -11.93 10.96 22.66
C PRO A 21 -10.53 10.66 23.22
N GLY A 22 -9.53 11.42 22.76
CA GLY A 22 -8.14 11.26 23.22
C GLY A 22 -7.38 10.08 22.60
N THR A 23 -7.96 9.40 21.61
CA THR A 23 -7.26 8.34 20.89
C THR A 23 -6.79 8.80 19.51
N GLU A 24 -5.68 8.25 19.03
CA GLU A 24 -5.12 8.58 17.72
C GLU A 24 -5.08 7.36 16.80
N PRO A 25 -5.40 7.50 15.50
CA PRO A 25 -5.38 6.41 14.54
C PRO A 25 -4.04 5.64 14.51
N ARG A 26 -2.90 6.36 14.55
CA ARG A 26 -1.56 5.74 14.52
C ARG A 26 -1.28 4.86 15.73
N ALA A 27 -1.74 5.27 16.92
CA ALA A 27 -1.51 4.53 18.17
C ALA A 27 -2.30 3.22 18.25
N GLN A 28 -3.38 3.08 17.48
CA GLN A 28 -4.23 1.89 17.46
C GLN A 28 -3.76 0.83 16.47
N ARG A 29 -2.99 1.23 15.45
CA ARG A 29 -2.56 0.37 14.33
C ARG A 29 -1.84 -0.91 14.76
N GLN A 30 -1.10 -0.88 15.87
CA GLN A 30 -0.31 -2.03 16.35
C GLN A 30 -1.03 -2.89 17.40
N ARG A 31 -2.21 -2.46 17.87
CA ARG A 31 -2.92 -3.13 18.99
C ARG A 31 -3.99 -4.11 18.52
N GLN A 32 -4.33 -4.11 17.23
CA GLN A 32 -5.44 -4.88 16.70
C GLN A 32 -4.98 -6.23 16.16
N ARG A 33 -5.69 -7.30 16.52
CA ARG A 33 -5.52 -8.62 15.90
C ARG A 33 -6.00 -8.55 14.45
N PRO A 34 -5.42 -9.34 13.50
CA PRO A 34 -5.79 -9.27 12.08
C PRO A 34 -7.29 -9.39 11.81
N ALA A 35 -7.98 -10.32 12.49
CA ALA A 35 -9.43 -10.48 12.34
C ALA A 35 -10.22 -9.23 12.76
N ALA A 36 -9.78 -8.54 13.82
CA ALA A 36 -10.42 -7.30 14.27
C ALA A 36 -10.16 -6.16 13.26
N MET A 37 -8.96 -6.08 12.69
CA MET A 37 -8.65 -5.10 11.64
C MET A 37 -9.59 -5.26 10.44
N VAL A 38 -9.73 -6.49 9.91
CA VAL A 38 -10.62 -6.78 8.77
C VAL A 38 -12.06 -6.44 9.11
N PHE A 39 -12.54 -6.86 10.29
CA PHE A 39 -13.91 -6.59 10.72
C PHE A 39 -14.21 -5.10 10.88
N LEU A 40 -13.28 -4.31 11.41
CA LEU A 40 -13.48 -2.87 11.57
C LEU A 40 -13.35 -2.14 10.23
N ALA A 41 -12.37 -2.52 9.40
CA ALA A 41 -12.10 -1.88 8.12
C ALA A 41 -13.17 -2.15 7.06
N GLN A 42 -14.05 -3.15 7.23
CA GLN A 42 -15.17 -3.39 6.31
C GLN A 42 -16.06 -2.14 6.14
N ASP A 43 -16.20 -1.33 7.21
CA ASP A 43 -17.00 -0.11 7.14
C ASP A 43 -16.33 0.96 6.28
N ASN A 44 -14.99 1.02 6.26
CA ASN A 44 -14.25 1.89 5.34
C ASN A 44 -14.51 1.47 3.89
N ALA A 45 -14.43 0.16 3.59
CA ALA A 45 -14.69 -0.36 2.24
C ALA A 45 -16.11 -0.03 1.75
N ARG A 46 -17.12 -0.21 2.60
CA ARG A 46 -18.51 0.18 2.31
C ARG A 46 -18.62 1.70 2.05
N ARG A 47 -18.08 2.53 2.94
CA ARG A 47 -18.13 4.01 2.81
C ARG A 47 -17.43 4.51 1.55
N THR A 48 -16.31 3.90 1.16
CA THR A 48 -15.64 4.21 -0.11
C THR A 48 -16.54 3.92 -1.31
N LEU A 49 -17.29 2.82 -1.28
CA LEU A 49 -18.25 2.52 -2.35
C LEU A 49 -19.40 3.54 -2.41
N GLU A 50 -19.88 4.00 -1.26
CA GLU A 50 -20.97 4.99 -1.14
C GLU A 50 -20.62 6.37 -1.69
N THR A 51 -19.34 6.70 -1.82
CA THR A 51 -18.89 7.95 -2.46
C THR A 51 -18.80 7.83 -3.99
N GLY A 52 -19.08 6.65 -4.55
CA GLY A 52 -18.98 6.35 -5.97
C GLY A 52 -17.63 5.77 -6.41
N VAL A 53 -16.70 5.53 -5.49
CA VAL A 53 -15.43 4.84 -5.78
C VAL A 53 -15.66 3.33 -5.83
N THR A 54 -15.49 2.74 -7.00
CA THR A 54 -15.80 1.32 -7.24
C THR A 54 -14.55 0.46 -7.39
N THR A 55 -13.36 1.07 -7.47
CA THR A 55 -12.08 0.37 -7.52
C THR A 55 -11.03 1.17 -6.75
N VAL A 56 -10.20 0.49 -5.97
CA VAL A 56 -9.13 1.10 -5.18
C VAL A 56 -7.81 0.38 -5.36
N ARG A 57 -6.71 1.11 -5.15
CA ARG A 57 -5.38 0.54 -4.92
C ARG A 57 -4.93 0.82 -3.49
N ASP A 58 -4.91 -0.23 -2.67
CA ASP A 58 -4.46 -0.17 -1.29
C ASP A 58 -2.95 -0.37 -1.22
N LEU A 59 -2.24 0.65 -0.72
CA LEU A 59 -0.79 0.75 -0.85
C LEU A 59 -0.03 0.48 0.46
N ASN A 60 -0.69 0.03 1.52
CA ASN A 60 -0.01 -0.51 2.69
C ASN A 60 -1.00 -1.15 3.67
N ALA A 61 -0.74 -2.39 4.06
CA ALA A 61 -1.44 -3.03 5.17
C ALA A 61 -0.49 -3.84 6.06
N SER A 62 -0.96 -4.15 7.27
CA SER A 62 -0.28 -5.08 8.17
C SER A 62 -0.95 -6.44 8.09
N ASN A 63 -0.18 -7.50 8.31
CA ASN A 63 -0.68 -8.88 8.44
C ASN A 63 -1.57 -9.34 7.28
N GLU A 64 -1.30 -8.88 6.05
CA GLU A 64 -2.03 -9.28 4.82
C GLU A 64 -3.56 -9.08 4.91
N THR A 65 -3.98 -8.12 5.74
CA THR A 65 -5.40 -7.83 5.98
C THR A 65 -6.07 -7.24 4.74
N ASP A 66 -5.33 -6.53 3.90
CA ASP A 66 -5.78 -6.04 2.60
C ASP A 66 -6.02 -7.17 1.60
N LEU A 67 -5.14 -8.17 1.54
CA LEU A 67 -5.36 -9.38 0.73
C LEU A 67 -6.64 -10.09 1.17
N THR A 68 -6.81 -10.27 2.48
CA THR A 68 -8.02 -10.89 3.03
C THR A 68 -9.29 -10.11 2.65
N MET A 69 -9.26 -8.77 2.77
CA MET A 69 -10.40 -7.93 2.37
C MET A 69 -10.66 -7.98 0.87
N ARG A 70 -9.63 -7.91 0.03
CA ARG A 70 -9.74 -8.05 -1.43
C ARG A 70 -10.44 -9.34 -1.79
N ASP A 71 -10.01 -10.46 -1.22
CA ASP A 71 -10.52 -11.78 -1.55
C ASP A 71 -11.98 -11.93 -1.07
N LEU A 72 -12.31 -11.46 0.13
CA LEU A 72 -13.70 -11.43 0.63
C LEU A 72 -14.63 -10.58 -0.24
N ILE A 73 -14.16 -9.42 -0.70
CA ILE A 73 -14.94 -8.57 -1.63
C ILE A 73 -15.09 -9.26 -2.99
N ALA A 74 -14.04 -9.88 -3.52
CA ALA A 74 -14.08 -10.60 -4.78
C ALA A 74 -15.04 -11.80 -4.73
N MET A 75 -15.16 -12.45 -3.57
CA MET A 75 -16.15 -13.52 -3.32
C MET A 75 -17.58 -13.00 -3.11
N GLY A 76 -17.77 -11.69 -2.91
CA GLY A 76 -19.07 -11.11 -2.58
C GLY A 76 -19.49 -11.25 -1.11
N GLU A 77 -18.59 -11.74 -0.24
CA GLU A 77 -18.80 -11.93 1.20
C GLU A 77 -18.60 -10.62 1.99
N MET A 78 -17.95 -9.62 1.39
CA MET A 78 -17.78 -8.28 1.95
C MET A 78 -18.19 -7.22 0.93
N ILE A 79 -18.94 -6.21 1.38
CA ILE A 79 -19.32 -5.07 0.54
C ILE A 79 -18.15 -4.08 0.48
N GLY A 80 -17.66 -3.79 -0.72
CA GLY A 80 -16.60 -2.82 -0.94
C GLY A 80 -16.24 -2.63 -2.42
N PRO A 81 -15.34 -1.68 -2.72
CA PRO A 81 -14.79 -1.52 -4.07
C PRO A 81 -13.90 -2.70 -4.45
N ARG A 82 -13.73 -2.96 -5.75
CA ARG A 82 -12.68 -3.88 -6.22
C ARG A 82 -11.32 -3.39 -5.72
N MET A 83 -10.55 -4.26 -5.08
CA MET A 83 -9.24 -3.88 -4.52
C MET A 83 -8.08 -4.44 -5.35
N PHE A 84 -7.05 -3.61 -5.54
CA PHE A 84 -5.70 -4.04 -5.88
C PHE A 84 -4.80 -3.73 -4.68
N VAL A 85 -4.05 -4.71 -4.19
CA VAL A 85 -3.40 -4.59 -2.87
C VAL A 85 -1.90 -4.77 -2.95
N SER A 86 -1.15 -4.09 -2.06
CA SER A 86 0.31 -4.22 -1.98
C SER A 86 0.82 -5.06 -0.82
N GLY A 87 -0.05 -5.44 0.12
CA GLY A 87 0.38 -5.94 1.41
C GLY A 87 1.22 -4.90 2.16
N GLN A 88 2.18 -5.37 2.94
CA GLN A 88 3.11 -4.51 3.66
C GLN A 88 4.18 -3.94 2.70
N GLY A 89 4.22 -2.61 2.59
CA GLY A 89 5.22 -1.91 1.79
C GLY A 89 6.65 -2.09 2.34
N LEU A 90 7.62 -2.05 1.42
CA LEU A 90 9.05 -2.19 1.70
C LEU A 90 9.61 -0.88 2.25
N SER A 91 10.24 -0.93 3.41
CA SER A 91 11.00 0.17 3.98
C SER A 91 12.50 -0.11 3.89
N SER A 92 13.33 0.88 4.26
CA SER A 92 14.79 0.72 4.31
C SER A 92 15.27 -0.46 5.17
N ALA A 93 14.47 -0.88 6.16
CA ALA A 93 14.78 -2.05 6.97
C ALA A 93 14.68 -3.39 6.21
N GLN A 94 13.89 -3.44 5.13
CA GLN A 94 13.78 -4.63 4.25
C GLN A 94 14.66 -4.51 3.00
N THR A 95 15.26 -3.36 2.75
CA THR A 95 16.09 -3.08 1.57
C THR A 95 17.54 -2.84 1.93
N THR A 96 18.05 -3.49 2.98
CA THR A 96 19.42 -3.32 3.49
C THR A 96 20.51 -3.76 2.51
N SER A 97 20.13 -4.46 1.45
CA SER A 97 20.94 -4.77 0.28
C SER A 97 20.06 -4.97 -0.95
N LEU A 98 20.65 -4.97 -2.14
CA LEU A 98 19.94 -5.25 -3.40
C LEU A 98 19.27 -6.64 -3.36
N GLU A 99 19.95 -7.64 -2.78
CA GLU A 99 19.42 -8.99 -2.65
C GLU A 99 18.25 -9.05 -1.66
N ALA A 100 18.34 -8.34 -0.53
CA ALA A 100 17.26 -8.26 0.45
C ALA A 100 16.00 -7.63 -0.16
N GLY A 101 16.16 -6.57 -0.97
CA GLY A 101 15.05 -5.95 -1.70
C GLY A 101 14.38 -6.94 -2.66
N ARG A 102 15.16 -7.62 -3.50
CA ARG A 102 14.65 -8.63 -4.46
C ARG A 102 13.93 -9.79 -3.77
N ARG A 103 14.53 -10.35 -2.72
CA ARG A 103 13.92 -11.42 -1.93
C ARG A 103 12.59 -10.97 -1.31
N THR A 104 12.54 -9.75 -0.78
CA THR A 104 11.29 -9.23 -0.21
C THR A 104 10.22 -9.09 -1.29
N VAL A 105 10.57 -8.67 -2.51
CA VAL A 105 9.63 -8.65 -3.64
C VAL A 105 9.08 -10.06 -3.91
N GLU A 106 9.95 -11.06 -4.06
CA GLU A 106 9.53 -12.45 -4.30
C GLU A 106 8.58 -12.97 -3.21
N GLU A 107 8.89 -12.68 -1.94
CA GLU A 107 8.03 -13.03 -0.81
C GLU A 107 6.65 -12.36 -0.89
N ARG A 108 6.58 -11.07 -1.25
CA ARG A 108 5.31 -10.35 -1.42
C ARG A 108 4.51 -10.87 -2.61
N VAL A 109 5.16 -11.12 -3.75
CA VAL A 109 4.49 -11.70 -4.93
C VAL A 109 3.94 -13.08 -4.61
N LYS A 110 4.70 -13.92 -3.89
CA LYS A 110 4.26 -15.24 -3.44
C LYS A 110 3.06 -15.16 -2.49
N ALA A 111 3.01 -14.14 -1.62
CA ALA A 111 1.85 -13.90 -0.76
C ALA A 111 0.59 -13.50 -1.56
N GLY A 112 0.74 -13.08 -2.83
CA GLY A 112 -0.38 -12.82 -3.73
C GLY A 112 -0.74 -11.34 -3.85
N VAL A 113 0.19 -10.42 -3.58
CA VAL A 113 -0.01 -8.98 -3.81
C VAL A 113 -0.18 -8.67 -5.30
N ASP A 114 -0.93 -7.62 -5.60
CA ASP A 114 -1.12 -7.10 -6.97
C ASP A 114 -0.07 -6.03 -7.32
N TRP A 115 0.45 -5.34 -6.30
CA TRP A 115 1.42 -4.25 -6.41
C TRP A 115 2.56 -4.40 -5.42
N ILE A 116 3.71 -3.82 -5.73
CA ILE A 116 4.80 -3.61 -4.77
C ILE A 116 4.77 -2.14 -4.34
N LYS A 117 4.75 -1.88 -3.04
CA LYS A 117 4.95 -0.52 -2.49
C LYS A 117 6.34 -0.40 -1.89
N VAL A 118 7.03 0.69 -2.19
CA VAL A 118 8.29 1.07 -1.55
C VAL A 118 8.13 2.42 -0.85
N PHE A 119 8.66 2.55 0.36
CA PHE A 119 8.84 3.81 1.07
C PHE A 119 10.22 4.38 0.70
N GLY A 120 10.29 5.09 -0.42
CA GLY A 120 11.52 5.65 -1.00
C GLY A 120 12.03 6.90 -0.26
N SER A 121 11.16 7.59 0.48
CA SER A 121 11.53 8.68 1.37
C SER A 121 10.74 8.65 2.69
N ARG A 122 11.13 9.52 3.60
CA ARG A 122 10.29 9.99 4.70
C ARG A 122 9.19 10.94 4.17
N GLY A 123 8.53 11.61 5.09
CA GLY A 123 7.41 12.51 4.78
C GLY A 123 6.09 11.78 4.86
N SER A 124 5.08 12.49 5.34
CA SER A 124 3.73 11.95 5.47
C SER A 124 2.73 13.10 5.58
N TYR A 125 1.49 12.81 5.97
CA TYR A 125 0.45 13.82 6.16
C TYR A 125 0.85 14.93 7.17
N ASP A 126 1.67 14.62 8.17
CA ASP A 126 2.08 15.56 9.24
C ASP A 126 3.57 15.94 9.20
N SER A 127 4.30 15.53 8.16
CA SER A 127 5.74 15.80 8.05
C SER A 127 6.15 16.08 6.61
N VAL A 128 6.90 17.16 6.43
CA VAL A 128 7.49 17.57 5.15
C VAL A 128 8.93 17.08 4.99
N ASP A 129 9.38 16.13 5.81
CA ASP A 129 10.72 15.53 5.69
C ASP A 129 10.86 14.79 4.35
N THR A 130 11.76 15.27 3.50
CA THR A 130 12.00 14.72 2.16
C THR A 130 13.19 13.76 2.11
N THR A 131 13.70 13.31 3.27
CA THR A 131 14.88 12.44 3.33
C THR A 131 14.61 11.13 2.60
N GLN A 132 15.40 10.86 1.56
CA GLN A 132 15.38 9.58 0.84
C GLN A 132 15.88 8.45 1.75
N THR A 133 15.16 7.34 1.76
CA THR A 133 15.41 6.19 2.64
C THR A 133 15.92 4.96 1.92
N VAL A 134 15.78 4.92 0.60
CA VAL A 134 16.20 3.83 -0.28
C VAL A 134 17.06 4.41 -1.39
N SER A 135 18.22 3.83 -1.69
CA SER A 135 19.09 4.34 -2.75
C SER A 135 18.48 4.11 -4.14
N PHE A 136 19.01 4.80 -5.15
CA PHE A 136 18.63 4.56 -6.54
C PHE A 136 18.84 3.11 -6.95
N GLU A 137 19.99 2.52 -6.60
CA GLU A 137 20.34 1.14 -6.94
C GLU A 137 19.39 0.14 -6.28
N GLU A 138 19.01 0.39 -5.03
CA GLU A 138 18.03 -0.41 -4.30
C GLU A 138 16.65 -0.31 -4.94
N MET A 139 16.16 0.91 -5.22
CA MET A 139 14.88 1.13 -5.92
C MET A 139 14.86 0.40 -7.26
N LYS A 140 15.91 0.56 -8.07
CA LYS A 140 16.03 -0.10 -9.37
C LYS A 140 16.03 -1.62 -9.24
N SER A 141 16.75 -2.18 -8.26
CA SER A 141 16.78 -3.63 -8.05
C SER A 141 15.41 -4.21 -7.69
N ILE A 142 14.60 -3.46 -6.93
CA ILE A 142 13.24 -3.80 -6.53
C ILE A 142 12.30 -3.73 -7.73
N VAL A 143 12.38 -2.65 -8.52
CA VAL A 143 11.57 -2.45 -9.73
C VAL A 143 11.86 -3.55 -10.75
N ASP A 144 13.12 -3.80 -11.06
CA ASP A 144 13.51 -4.82 -12.04
C ASP A 144 12.98 -6.20 -11.62
N ALA A 145 13.09 -6.57 -10.33
CA ALA A 145 12.57 -7.84 -9.82
C ALA A 145 11.03 -7.92 -9.86
N ALA A 146 10.34 -6.85 -9.51
CA ALA A 146 8.88 -6.81 -9.57
C ALA A 146 8.36 -6.95 -11.00
N HIS A 147 8.99 -6.24 -11.96
CA HIS A 147 8.61 -6.29 -13.37
C HIS A 147 8.84 -7.67 -14.00
N VAL A 148 9.94 -8.36 -13.66
CA VAL A 148 10.18 -9.77 -14.08
C VAL A 148 9.03 -10.68 -13.63
N LEU A 149 8.45 -10.40 -12.46
CA LEU A 149 7.32 -11.13 -11.90
C LEU A 149 5.94 -10.57 -12.32
N ASN A 150 5.90 -9.67 -13.30
CA ASN A 150 4.69 -8.99 -13.78
C ASN A 150 3.94 -8.28 -12.65
N ARG A 151 4.65 -7.55 -11.80
CA ARG A 151 4.08 -6.70 -10.75
C ARG A 151 4.53 -5.27 -10.91
N LYS A 152 3.56 -4.34 -10.79
CA LYS A 152 3.81 -2.91 -10.85
C LYS A 152 4.32 -2.39 -9.50
N VAL A 153 5.07 -1.29 -9.54
CA VAL A 153 5.69 -0.68 -8.36
C VAL A 153 5.19 0.75 -8.14
N ALA A 154 4.76 1.03 -6.91
CA ALA A 154 4.55 2.38 -6.42
C ALA A 154 5.67 2.76 -5.45
N ILE A 155 6.29 3.94 -5.61
CA ILE A 155 7.34 4.41 -4.70
C ILE A 155 6.89 5.71 -4.05
N HIS A 156 6.69 5.70 -2.73
CA HIS A 156 6.47 6.93 -1.97
C HIS A 156 7.74 7.76 -2.00
N SER A 157 7.67 8.94 -2.61
CA SER A 157 8.78 9.89 -2.69
C SER A 157 8.31 11.32 -2.45
N TYR A 158 8.92 11.95 -1.47
CA TYR A 158 8.87 13.39 -1.21
C TYR A 158 10.21 14.00 -1.62
N GLY A 159 10.17 15.21 -2.19
CA GLY A 159 11.36 15.95 -2.60
C GLY A 159 11.94 15.55 -3.96
N ALA A 160 12.68 16.48 -4.56
CA ALA A 160 13.12 16.37 -5.95
C ALA A 160 14.04 15.17 -6.21
N SER A 161 14.96 14.85 -5.29
CA SER A 161 15.90 13.72 -5.48
C SER A 161 15.18 12.37 -5.44
N GLY A 162 14.34 12.13 -4.43
CA GLY A 162 13.60 10.88 -4.29
C GLY A 162 12.60 10.63 -5.42
N VAL A 163 11.95 11.70 -5.92
CA VAL A 163 11.08 11.61 -7.10
C VAL A 163 11.89 11.29 -8.35
N LYS A 164 13.01 11.97 -8.57
CA LYS A 164 13.89 11.71 -9.72
C LYS A 164 14.39 10.27 -9.73
N ASP A 165 14.89 9.78 -8.60
CA ASP A 165 15.43 8.42 -8.49
C ASP A 165 14.34 7.37 -8.68
N ALA A 166 13.14 7.58 -8.10
CA ALA A 166 12.01 6.67 -8.29
C ALA A 166 11.59 6.56 -9.77
N VAL A 167 11.52 7.70 -10.48
CA VAL A 167 11.20 7.72 -11.91
C VAL A 167 12.30 7.03 -12.73
N LEU A 168 13.58 7.35 -12.48
CA LEU A 168 14.70 6.73 -13.19
C LEU A 168 14.83 5.23 -12.91
N ALA A 169 14.46 4.78 -11.71
CA ALA A 169 14.43 3.37 -11.36
C ALA A 169 13.35 2.59 -12.12
N GLY A 170 12.34 3.28 -12.67
CA GLY A 170 11.24 2.69 -13.45
C GLY A 170 9.97 2.46 -12.66
N ALA A 171 9.71 3.23 -11.59
CA ALA A 171 8.44 3.14 -10.86
C ALA A 171 7.23 3.37 -11.78
N ASP A 172 6.19 2.56 -11.64
CA ASP A 172 4.93 2.71 -12.38
C ASP A 172 4.08 3.87 -11.83
N SER A 173 4.27 4.24 -10.56
CA SER A 173 3.70 5.44 -9.97
C SER A 173 4.56 5.96 -8.82
N VAL A 174 4.64 7.28 -8.68
CA VAL A 174 5.29 7.97 -7.55
C VAL A 174 4.21 8.61 -6.69
#